data_AF-A0A2V7S7V0-F1
#
_entry.id   AF-A0A2V7S7V0-F1
#
_cell.length_a   1.000
_cell.length_b   1.000
_cell.length_c   1.000
_cell.angle_alpha   90.00
_cell.angle_beta   90.00
_cell.angle_gamma   90.00
#
_symmetry.space_group_name_H-M   'P 1'
#
loop_
_entity.id
_entity.type
_entity.pdbx_description
1 polymer ?
#
loop_
_entity_poly.entity_id
_entity_poly.type
_entity_poly.pdbx_seq_one_letter_code
_entity_poly.pdbx_strand_id
1 'polypeptide(L)' 'MFGMGIGELVVVLVIVLLVFGPGRLPEMMGNLGQAMREFQKGLREPPEIDVPPAKPTPPAEA' A
#
# COMPACT_ATOMS: atom_id res chain seq x y z
N MET A 1 -28.79 19.21 -9.83
CA MET A 1 -29.08 18.73 -8.45
C MET A 1 -27.96 17.77 -8.03
N PHE A 2 -26.76 18.31 -7.80
CA PHE A 2 -25.58 17.62 -7.25
C PHE A 2 -25.09 18.56 -6.14
N GLY A 3 -25.48 18.42 -4.87
CA GLY A 3 -25.42 17.20 -4.08
C GLY A 3 -24.03 17.17 -3.44
N MET A 4 -23.85 17.89 -2.33
CA MET A 4 -22.58 18.17 -1.65
C MET A 4 -21.55 18.97 -2.47
N GLY A 5 -21.63 20.30 -2.36
CA GLY A 5 -20.57 21.17 -2.86
C GLY A 5 -19.28 21.00 -2.06
N ILE A 6 -18.15 21.45 -2.62
CA ILE A 6 -16.83 21.44 -1.93
C ILE A 6 -16.93 22.07 -0.54
N GLY A 7 -17.77 23.10 -0.36
CA GLY A 7 -18.01 23.74 0.93
C GLY A 7 -18.55 22.80 2.02
N GLU A 8 -19.52 21.94 1.70
CA GLU A 8 -20.08 20.97 2.67
C GLU A 8 -19.04 19.91 3.05
N LEU A 9 -18.26 19.42 2.08
CA LEU A 9 -17.17 18.49 2.35
C LEU A 9 -16.10 19.09 3.28
N VAL A 10 -15.75 20.36 3.09
CA VAL A 10 -14.79 21.07 3.96
C VAL A 10 -15.34 21.20 5.37
N VAL A 11 -16.63 21.53 5.55
CA VAL A 11 -17.25 21.62 6.88
C VAL A 11 -17.24 20.26 7.59
N VAL A 12 -17.61 19.19 6.89
CA VAL A 12 -17.55 17.83 7.45
C VAL A 12 -16.11 17.45 7.82
N LEU A 13 -15.14 17.75 6.96
CA LEU A 13 -13.72 17.50 7.22
C LEU A 13 -13.25 18.24 8.49
N VAL A 14 -13.66 19.49 8.67
CA VAL A 14 -13.34 20.26 9.89
C VAL A 14 -13.93 19.59 11.13
N ILE A 15 -15.19 19.14 11.09
CA ILE A 15 -15.82 18.43 12.22
C ILE A 15 -15.05 17.15 12.54
N VAL A 16 -14.70 16.35 11.53
CA VAL A 16 -13.89 15.14 11.71
C VAL A 16 -12.52 15.49 12.32
N LEU A 17 -11.85 16.54 11.84
CA LEU A 17 -10.57 16.98 12.38
C LEU A 17 -10.68 17.48 13.83
N LEU A 18 -11.82 18.05 14.25
CA LEU A 18 -12.03 18.43 15.64
C LEU A 18 -12.23 17.22 16.56
N VAL A 19 -12.93 16.18 16.09
CA VAL A 19 -13.17 14.96 16.88
C VAL A 19 -11.91 14.09 16.98
N PHE A 20 -11.26 13.86 15.85
CA PHE A 20 -10.09 12.96 15.77
C PHE A 20 -8.76 13.69 16.00
N GLY A 21 -8.71 15.01 15.78
CA GLY A 21 -7.49 15.81 15.82
C GLY A 21 -6.73 15.82 14.48
N PRO A 22 -6.04 16.92 14.13
CA PRO A 22 -5.36 17.07 12.85
C PRO A 22 -4.15 16.14 12.66
N GLY A 23 -3.60 15.59 13.74
CA GLY A 23 -2.46 14.67 13.68
C GLY A 23 -2.84 13.21 13.45
N ARG A 24 -4.02 12.77 13.93
CA ARG A 24 -4.42 11.35 13.89
C ARG A 24 -4.74 10.88 12.47
N LEU A 25 -5.42 11.71 11.68
CA LEU A 25 -5.77 11.38 10.30
C LEU A 25 -4.53 11.12 9.43
N PRO A 26 -3.53 12.03 9.36
CA PRO A 26 -2.29 11.79 8.62
C PRO A 26 -1.48 10.59 9.12
N GLU A 27 -1.42 10.39 10.44
CA GLU A 27 -0.70 9.27 11.06
C GLU A 27 -1.31 7.92 10.65
N MET A 28 -2.64 7.79 10.73
CA MET A 28 -3.35 6.60 10.27
C MET A 28 -3.22 6.40 8.76
N MET A 29 -3.35 7.47 7.97
CA MET A 29 -3.24 7.40 6.51
C MET A 29 -1.82 7.02 6.07
N GLY A 30 -0.79 7.48 6.80
CA GLY A 30 0.60 7.11 6.57
C GLY A 30 0.84 5.61 6.74
N ASN A 31 0.35 5.05 7.85
CA ASN A 31 0.47 3.62 8.14
C ASN A 31 -0.31 2.77 7.12
N LEU A 32 -1.54 3.18 6.78
CA LEU A 32 -2.35 2.53 5.75
C LEU A 32 -1.70 2.64 4.36
N GLY A 33 -1.11 3.79 4.04
CA GLY A 33 -0.43 4.03 2.76
C GLY A 33 0.83 3.16 2.61
N GLN A 34 1.60 2.98 3.68
CA GLN A 34 2.72 2.05 3.70
C GLN A 34 2.28 0.61 3.46
N ALA A 35 1.24 0.16 4.18
CA ALA A 35 0.67 -1.18 4.00
C ALA A 35 0.17 -1.40 2.56
N MET A 36 -0.55 -0.41 1.99
CA MET A 36 -1.02 -0.47 0.60
C MET A 36 0.14 -0.51 -0.41
N ARG A 37 1.26 0.15 -0.11
CA ARG A 37 2.45 0.17 -0.98
C ARG A 37 3.17 -1.18 -0.95
N GLU A 38 3.32 -1.81 0.20
CA GLU A 38 3.89 -3.16 0.32
C GLU A 38 2.97 -4.20 -0.31
N PHE A 39 1.65 -4.09 -0.12
CA PHE A 39 0.68 -4.94 -0.78
C PHE A 39 0.79 -4.84 -2.31
N GLN A 40 0.86 -3.61 -2.86
CA GLN A 40 1.07 -3.42 -4.30
C GLN A 40 2.41 -3.97 -4.80
N LYS A 41 3.48 -3.92 -3.99
CA LYS A 41 4.77 -4.52 -4.36
C LYS A 41 4.65 -6.04 -4.46
N GLY A 42 4.08 -6.70 -3.46
CA GLY A 42 3.89 -8.15 -3.47
C GLY A 42 2.96 -8.64 -4.58
N LEU A 43 2.03 -7.80 -5.05
CA LEU A 43 1.20 -8.10 -6.23
C LEU A 43 1.93 -7.90 -7.57
N ARG A 44 2.99 -7.09 -7.61
CA ARG A 44 3.75 -6.76 -8.83
C ARG A 44 5.04 -7.57 -8.97
N GLU A 45 5.61 -8.03 -7.87
CA GLU A 45 6.73 -8.94 -7.87
C GLU A 45 6.23 -10.32 -8.34
N PRO A 46 6.72 -10.85 -9.48
CA PRO A 46 6.48 -12.25 -9.79
C PRO A 46 7.07 -13.07 -8.64
N PRO A 47 6.42 -14.17 -8.23
CA PRO A 47 6.93 -14.99 -7.14
C PRO A 47 8.37 -15.37 -7.50
N GLU A 48 9.33 -14.85 -6.74
CA GLU A 48 10.70 -15.34 -6.76
C GLU A 48 10.62 -16.76 -6.21
N ILE A 49 10.36 -17.71 -7.11
CA ILE A 49 10.69 -19.10 -6.87
C ILE A 49 12.21 -19.06 -6.75
N ASP A 50 12.68 -19.12 -5.52
CA ASP A 50 14.06 -19.45 -5.18
C ASP A 50 14.29 -20.87 -5.70
N VAL A 51 14.54 -21.00 -7.00
CA VAL A 51 15.03 -22.23 -7.59
C VAL A 51 16.49 -22.26 -7.17
N PRO A 52 16.89 -23.10 -6.19
CA PRO A 52 18.30 -23.22 -5.84
C PRO A 52 19.07 -23.52 -7.13
N PRO A 53 20.24 -22.89 -7.34
CA PRO A 53 20.96 -22.99 -8.60
C PRO A 53 21.15 -24.47 -8.92
N ALA A 54 20.52 -24.91 -10.02
CA ALA A 54 20.72 -26.25 -10.55
C ALA A 54 22.22 -26.41 -10.79
N LYS A 55 22.87 -27.15 -9.88
CA LYS A 55 24.29 -27.45 -9.98
C LYS A 55 24.53 -28.03 -11.36
N PRO A 56 25.48 -27.50 -12.16
CA PRO A 56 25.79 -28.07 -13.44
C PRO A 56 26.37 -29.45 -13.18
N THR A 57 25.61 -30.50 -13.50
CA THR A 57 26.12 -31.87 -13.53
C THR A 57 27.28 -31.89 -14.52
N PRO A 58 28.50 -32.30 -14.11
CA PRO A 58 29.63 -32.42 -15.00
C PRO A 58 29.27 -33.30 -16.20
N PRO A 59 29.77 -33.00 -17.41
CA PRO A 59 29.62 -33.88 -18.56
C PRO A 59 30.05 -35.28 -18.13
N ALA A 60 29.13 -36.23 -18.22
CA ALA A 60 29.46 -37.64 -18.06
C ALA A 60 30.40 -38.00 -19.20
N GLU A 61 31.70 -38.00 -18.89
CA GLU A 61 32.74 -38.73 -19.59
C GLU A 61 32.32 -40.22 -19.64
N ALA A 62 31.93 -40.70 -20.83
CA ALA A 62 32.01 -42.10 -21.28
C ALA A 62 31.60 -42.23 -22.75
#